data_AF-A0A822ANH2-F1
#
_entry.id   AF-A0A822ANH2-F1
#
_cell.length_a   1.000
_cell.length_b   1.000
_cell.length_c   1.000
_cell.angle_alpha   90.00
_cell.angle_beta   90.00
_cell.angle_gamma   90.00
#
_symmetry.space_group_name_H-M   'P 1'
#
loop_
_entity.id
_entity.type
_entity.pdbx_description
1 polymer ?
#
loop_
_entity_poly.entity_id
_entity_poly.type
_entity_poly.pdbx_seq_one_letter_code
_entity_poly.pdbx_strand_id
1 'polypeptide(L)'
;MKFQDVKQCQKYIEERSKNDRFVMIVSGQFGREIVPSIHKLRQVISIYVYCFDKVRNKQWSDKFAKVKTVVTELGELITRIKADHKIQKNVEEPLSINIFTTGGTSTTGVNGQFVFSQILIDCLLRLKTTKADKKELIDHCKQQYQGNSAELSNLREFLEDYSPEKALWWYTRESFFYKTLNAALRNQNIHIIFLFRGF
;
A
#
# COMPACT_ATOMS: atom_id res chain seq x y z
N MET A 1 0.54 -17.07 11.79
CA MET A 1 0.51 -18.56 11.82
C MET A 1 1.80 -19.06 12.46
N LYS A 2 1.76 -20.16 13.22
CA LYS A 2 2.91 -20.70 13.96
C LYS A 2 3.06 -22.19 13.63
N PHE A 3 4.29 -22.66 13.55
CA PHE A 3 4.62 -24.07 13.33
C PHE A 3 5.63 -24.53 14.37
N GLN A 4 5.52 -25.79 14.77
CA GLN A 4 6.49 -26.46 15.64
C GLN A 4 7.26 -27.56 14.90
N ASP A 5 6.84 -27.90 13.67
CA ASP A 5 7.46 -28.91 12.83
C ASP A 5 7.93 -28.28 11.50
N VAL A 6 9.16 -28.61 11.11
CA VAL A 6 9.81 -28.06 9.91
C VAL A 6 9.14 -28.53 8.63
N LYS A 7 8.73 -29.80 8.57
CA LYS A 7 8.11 -30.38 7.36
C LYS A 7 6.75 -29.79 7.12
N GLN A 8 5.94 -29.60 8.17
CA GLN A 8 4.65 -28.92 8.08
C GLN A 8 4.80 -27.48 7.59
N CYS A 9 5.78 -26.74 8.11
CA CYS A 9 6.05 -25.37 7.69
C CYS A 9 6.49 -25.31 6.22
N GLN A 10 7.40 -26.19 5.80
CA GLN A 10 7.87 -26.24 4.42
C GLN A 10 6.73 -26.59 3.46
N LYS A 11 5.96 -27.64 3.77
CA LYS A 11 4.81 -28.08 2.97
C LYS A 11 3.79 -26.94 2.81
N TYR A 12 3.51 -26.20 3.90
CA TYR A 12 2.62 -25.06 3.83
C TYR A 12 3.11 -23.99 2.83
N ILE A 13 4.42 -23.69 2.81
CA ILE A 13 4.97 -22.70 1.88
C ILE A 13 4.84 -23.21 0.44
N GLU A 14 5.17 -24.48 0.20
CA GLU A 14 5.15 -25.10 -1.12
C GLU A 14 3.75 -25.25 -1.72
N GLU A 15 2.72 -25.49 -0.88
CA GLU A 15 1.32 -25.62 -1.31
C GLU A 15 0.64 -24.28 -1.64
N ARG A 16 1.29 -23.15 -1.30
CA ARG A 16 0.74 -21.82 -1.52
C ARG A 16 1.06 -21.29 -2.92
N SER A 17 0.40 -20.20 -3.30
CA SER A 17 0.61 -19.61 -4.63
C SER A 17 2.04 -19.11 -4.75
N LYS A 18 2.64 -19.22 -5.95
CA LYS A 18 3.97 -18.65 -6.24
C LYS A 18 4.01 -17.12 -6.12
N ASN A 19 2.84 -16.48 -6.11
CA ASN A 19 2.70 -15.03 -5.92
C ASN A 19 2.68 -14.63 -4.44
N ASP A 20 2.44 -15.57 -3.53
CA ASP A 20 2.40 -15.29 -2.09
C ASP A 20 3.81 -14.95 -1.59
N ARG A 21 3.90 -13.99 -0.68
CA ARG A 21 5.17 -13.53 -0.09
C ARG A 21 5.16 -13.71 1.42
N PHE A 22 6.15 -14.42 1.94
CA PHE A 22 6.28 -14.76 3.35
C PHE A 22 7.53 -14.13 3.97
N VAL A 23 7.30 -13.41 5.07
CA VAL A 23 8.31 -13.04 6.05
C VAL A 23 8.35 -14.09 7.14
N MET A 24 9.52 -14.63 7.43
CA MET A 24 9.68 -15.73 8.39
C MET A 24 10.48 -15.29 9.61
N ILE A 25 10.01 -15.70 10.79
CA ILE A 25 10.75 -15.62 12.04
C ILE A 25 10.99 -17.05 12.50
N VAL A 26 12.24 -17.45 12.64
CA VAL A 26 12.63 -18.82 12.98
C VAL A 26 13.52 -18.84 14.21
N SER A 27 13.45 -19.89 15.01
CA SER A 27 14.45 -20.11 16.05
C SER A 27 15.79 -20.51 15.42
N GLY A 28 16.90 -20.37 16.14
CA GLY A 28 18.22 -20.77 15.63
C GLY A 28 18.28 -22.23 15.17
N GLN A 29 17.74 -23.15 15.98
CA GLN A 29 17.70 -24.58 15.67
C GLN A 29 16.87 -24.88 14.41
N PHE A 30 15.61 -24.42 14.39
CA PHE A 30 14.73 -24.66 13.24
C PHE A 30 15.21 -23.93 11.98
N GLY A 31 15.80 -22.74 12.13
CA GLY A 31 16.40 -21.99 11.04
C GLY A 31 17.49 -22.77 10.32
N ARG A 32 18.39 -23.40 11.07
CA ARG A 32 19.47 -24.21 10.48
C ARG A 32 18.96 -25.37 9.63
N GLU A 33 17.81 -25.94 10.01
CA GLU A 33 17.19 -27.07 9.32
C GLU A 33 16.36 -26.63 8.10
N ILE A 34 15.50 -25.61 8.26
CA ILE A 34 14.52 -25.23 7.21
C ILE A 34 15.12 -24.33 6.13
N VAL A 35 16.03 -23.40 6.49
CA VAL A 35 16.55 -22.38 5.57
C VAL A 35 17.22 -22.98 4.33
N PRO A 36 18.06 -24.04 4.43
CA PRO A 36 18.63 -24.71 3.26
C PRO A 36 17.58 -25.21 2.26
N SER A 37 16.40 -25.65 2.72
CA SER A 37 15.34 -26.15 1.85
C SER A 37 14.53 -25.03 1.21
N ILE A 38 14.26 -23.94 1.94
CA ILE A 38 13.32 -22.90 1.50
C ILE A 38 13.97 -21.65 0.90
N HIS A 39 15.28 -21.43 1.08
CA HIS A 39 15.92 -20.18 0.64
C HIS A 39 15.79 -19.93 -0.86
N LYS A 40 15.63 -20.97 -1.68
CA LYS A 40 15.43 -20.85 -3.13
C LYS A 40 13.99 -20.47 -3.51
N LEU A 41 13.02 -20.71 -2.64
CA LEU A 41 11.61 -20.46 -2.93
C LEU A 41 11.34 -18.96 -3.05
N ARG A 42 10.82 -18.52 -4.20
CA ARG A 42 10.48 -17.11 -4.47
C ARG A 42 9.48 -16.54 -3.45
N GLN A 43 8.64 -17.41 -2.88
CA GLN A 43 7.64 -17.05 -1.89
C GLN A 43 8.27 -16.54 -0.59
N VAL A 44 9.48 -16.99 -0.25
CA VAL A 44 10.18 -16.51 0.95
C VAL A 44 10.98 -15.25 0.59
N ILE A 45 10.61 -14.12 1.20
CA ILE A 45 11.22 -12.80 0.93
C ILE A 45 12.29 -12.42 1.95
N SER A 46 12.07 -12.74 3.22
CA SER A 46 13.00 -12.42 4.30
C SER A 46 12.86 -13.41 5.46
N ILE A 47 14.00 -13.72 6.08
CA ILE A 47 14.08 -14.63 7.22
C ILE A 47 14.82 -13.92 8.36
N TYR A 48 14.23 -13.94 9.53
CA TYR A 48 14.77 -13.41 10.78
C TYR A 48 15.02 -14.56 11.74
N VAL A 49 16.25 -14.69 12.23
CA VAL A 49 16.60 -15.74 13.19
C VAL A 49 16.57 -15.15 14.59
N TYR A 50 15.68 -15.65 15.43
CA TYR A 50 15.59 -15.28 16.84
C TYR A 50 16.18 -16.41 17.70
N CYS A 51 17.33 -16.17 18.34
CA CYS A 51 18.02 -17.20 19.11
C CYS A 51 18.91 -16.61 20.21
N PHE A 52 19.12 -17.36 21.29
CA PHE A 52 20.03 -16.97 22.37
C PHE A 52 21.52 -17.03 21.98
N ASP A 53 21.90 -17.91 21.05
CA ASP A 53 23.30 -18.10 20.61
C ASP A 53 23.53 -17.47 19.23
N LYS A 54 23.86 -16.18 19.22
CA LYS A 54 24.10 -15.39 18.00
C LYS A 54 25.31 -15.88 17.22
N VAL A 55 26.40 -16.22 17.90
CA VAL A 55 27.70 -16.54 17.27
C VAL A 55 27.58 -17.81 16.43
N ARG A 56 26.99 -18.87 17.00
CA ARG A 56 26.81 -20.14 16.31
C ARG A 56 25.86 -20.03 15.12
N ASN A 57 24.81 -19.23 15.23
CA ASN A 57 23.81 -19.10 14.17
C ASN A 57 24.25 -18.17 13.04
N LYS A 58 25.13 -17.21 13.34
CA LYS A 58 25.73 -16.33 12.32
C LYS A 58 26.55 -17.11 11.28
N GLN A 59 27.28 -18.13 11.71
CA GLN A 59 28.15 -18.95 10.85
C GLN A 59 27.41 -19.61 9.67
N TRP A 60 26.17 -20.05 9.87
CA TRP A 60 25.38 -20.65 8.80
C TRP A 60 24.47 -19.62 8.12
N SER A 61 23.97 -18.62 8.85
CA SER A 61 23.04 -17.63 8.29
C SER A 61 23.68 -16.77 7.22
N ASP A 62 24.95 -16.39 7.39
CA ASP A 62 25.66 -15.50 6.47
C ASP A 62 25.82 -16.11 5.07
N LYS A 63 25.60 -17.42 4.92
CA LYS A 63 25.59 -18.13 3.63
C LYS A 63 24.32 -17.91 2.81
N PHE A 64 23.26 -17.36 3.41
CA PHE A 64 21.94 -17.24 2.81
C PHE A 64 21.50 -15.79 2.72
N ALA A 65 21.49 -15.22 1.51
CA ALA A 65 21.15 -13.81 1.27
C ALA A 65 19.75 -13.37 1.76
N LYS A 66 18.83 -14.32 1.94
CA LYS A 66 17.47 -14.06 2.45
C LYS A 66 17.40 -13.97 3.97
N VAL A 67 18.43 -14.43 4.68
CA VAL A 67 18.52 -14.24 6.13
C VAL A 67 19.00 -12.82 6.38
N LYS A 68 18.13 -12.00 6.99
CA LYS A 68 18.40 -10.56 7.17
C LYS A 68 19.21 -10.27 8.42
N THR A 69 18.94 -11.00 9.50
CA THR A 69 19.67 -10.84 10.76
C THR A 69 19.48 -12.03 11.70
N VAL A 70 20.40 -12.15 12.64
CA VAL A 70 20.33 -13.04 13.80
C VAL A 70 20.29 -12.16 15.05
N VAL A 71 19.20 -12.28 15.82
CA VAL A 71 18.90 -11.41 16.97
C VAL A 71 18.61 -12.23 18.21
N THR A 72 19.06 -11.74 19.36
CA THR A 72 18.90 -12.36 20.68
C THR A 72 17.77 -11.71 21.47
N GLU A 73 17.49 -10.44 21.17
CA GLU A 73 16.51 -9.62 21.88
C GLU A 73 15.26 -9.40 21.05
N LEU A 74 14.10 -9.50 21.70
CA LEU A 74 12.81 -9.27 21.04
C LEU A 74 12.67 -7.82 20.58
N GLY A 75 13.21 -6.86 21.34
CA GLY A 75 13.22 -5.44 20.96
C GLY A 75 13.98 -5.18 19.67
N GLU A 76 15.17 -5.79 19.53
CA GLU A 76 15.99 -5.73 18.30
C GLU A 76 15.24 -6.36 17.11
N LEU A 77 14.60 -7.52 17.33
CA LEU A 77 13.79 -8.20 16.30
C LEU A 77 12.66 -7.30 15.78
N ILE A 78 11.85 -6.74 16.69
CA ILE A 78 10.73 -5.87 16.32
C ILE A 78 11.24 -4.63 15.59
N THR A 79 12.31 -4.01 16.10
CA THR A 79 12.91 -2.82 15.47
C THR A 79 13.39 -3.13 14.06
N ARG A 80 14.03 -4.29 13.86
CA ARG A 80 14.54 -4.67 12.55
C ARG A 80 13.42 -5.01 11.56
N ILE A 81 12.41 -5.77 11.98
CA ILE A 81 11.26 -6.07 11.13
C ILE A 81 10.55 -4.77 10.72
N LYS A 82 10.36 -3.82 11.65
CA LYS A 82 9.75 -2.51 11.33
C LYS A 82 10.58 -1.71 10.33
N ALA A 83 11.90 -1.67 10.52
CA ALA A 83 12.80 -0.96 9.62
C ALA A 83 12.80 -1.59 8.22
N ASP A 84 12.94 -2.91 8.14
CA ASP A 84 12.98 -3.65 6.88
C ASP A 84 11.62 -3.61 6.17
N HIS A 85 10.50 -3.63 6.90
CA HIS A 85 9.16 -3.45 6.33
C HIS A 85 8.98 -2.05 5.73
N LYS A 86 9.49 -1.01 6.39
CA LYS A 86 9.48 0.36 5.85
C LYS A 86 10.29 0.45 4.56
N ILE A 87 11.44 -0.23 4.49
CA ILE A 87 12.30 -0.27 3.29
C ILE A 87 11.66 -1.11 2.17
N GLN A 88 11.14 -2.30 2.47
CA GLN A 88 10.52 -3.19 1.47
C GLN A 88 9.26 -2.58 0.88
N LYS A 89 8.44 -1.88 1.67
CA LYS A 89 7.30 -1.11 1.16
C LYS A 89 7.75 -0.11 0.09
N ASN A 90 8.83 0.63 0.35
CA ASN A 90 9.37 1.60 -0.61
C ASN A 90 10.04 0.98 -1.87
N VAL A 91 10.42 -0.30 -1.86
CA VAL A 91 11.15 -0.96 -2.97
C VAL A 91 10.25 -1.90 -3.79
N GLU A 92 9.32 -2.63 -3.17
CA GLU A 92 8.36 -3.48 -3.87
C GLU A 92 7.15 -2.70 -4.40
N GLU A 93 6.82 -1.54 -3.81
CA GLU A 93 5.98 -0.52 -4.41
C GLU A 93 6.88 0.63 -4.87
N PRO A 94 7.32 0.68 -6.15
CA PRO A 94 8.05 1.84 -6.68
C PRO A 94 7.23 3.15 -6.67
N LEU A 95 6.04 3.15 -6.04
CA LEU A 95 5.12 4.27 -5.91
C LEU A 95 4.63 4.53 -4.47
N SER A 96 5.09 3.80 -3.44
CA SER A 96 4.60 4.07 -2.08
C SER A 96 5.35 5.23 -1.44
N ILE A 97 4.94 6.45 -1.77
CA ILE A 97 5.28 7.57 -0.91
C ILE A 97 4.50 7.36 0.40
N ASN A 98 5.18 7.01 1.50
CA ASN A 98 4.57 7.00 2.83
C ASN A 98 4.37 8.45 3.28
N ILE A 99 3.26 9.03 2.85
CA ILE A 99 2.93 10.45 3.01
C ILE A 99 2.39 10.79 4.41
N PHE A 100 1.83 9.82 5.14
CA PHE A 100 0.95 10.13 6.27
C PHE A 100 1.42 9.61 7.64
N THR A 101 2.71 9.28 7.81
CA THR A 101 3.26 9.26 9.18
C THR A 101 3.50 10.70 9.60
N THR A 102 2.70 11.20 10.55
CA THR A 102 2.75 12.55 11.15
C THR A 102 4.07 12.92 11.84
N GLY A 103 5.12 12.11 11.69
CA GLY A 103 6.48 12.37 12.18
C GLY A 103 7.60 12.04 11.19
N GLY A 104 7.29 11.81 9.91
CA GLY A 104 8.30 11.54 8.89
C GLY A 104 8.78 12.82 8.20
N THR A 105 9.86 13.43 8.70
CA THR A 105 10.60 14.43 7.91
C THR A 105 11.24 13.71 6.72
N SER A 106 10.96 14.17 5.49
CA SER A 106 11.75 13.75 4.34
C SER A 106 13.21 14.12 4.58
N THR A 107 14.14 13.26 4.16
CA THR A 107 15.59 13.49 4.24
C THR A 107 16.08 14.70 3.43
N THR A 108 15.18 15.36 2.69
CA THR A 108 15.46 16.48 1.79
C THR A 108 14.98 17.84 2.31
N GLY A 109 14.40 17.93 3.52
CA GLY A 109 13.87 19.19 4.05
C GLY A 109 12.59 19.70 3.35
N VAL A 110 12.11 18.98 2.33
CA VAL A 110 10.87 19.28 1.61
C VAL A 110 9.76 18.36 2.14
N ASN A 111 8.58 18.92 2.45
CA ASN A 111 7.45 18.13 2.92
C ASN A 111 7.09 17.05 1.87
N GLY A 112 7.36 15.77 2.18
CA GLY A 112 7.15 14.65 1.25
C GLY A 112 5.70 14.53 0.78
N GLN A 113 4.76 14.98 1.60
CA GLN A 113 3.35 15.09 1.25
C GLN A 113 3.09 16.09 0.13
N PHE A 114 3.75 17.24 0.17
CA PHE A 114 3.62 18.24 -0.87
C PHE A 114 4.19 17.74 -2.19
N VAL A 115 5.39 17.16 -2.17
CA VAL A 115 6.03 16.61 -3.38
C VAL A 115 5.17 15.51 -4.00
N PHE A 116 4.62 14.60 -3.19
CA PHE A 116 3.71 13.58 -3.69
C PHE A 116 2.45 14.20 -4.31
N SER A 117 1.79 15.13 -3.62
CA SER A 117 0.58 15.76 -4.14
C SER A 117 0.86 16.42 -5.49
N GLN A 118 2.01 17.09 -5.65
CA GLN A 118 2.42 17.68 -6.93
C GLN A 118 2.61 16.61 -8.02
N ILE A 119 3.32 15.51 -7.73
CA ILE A 119 3.51 14.40 -8.68
C ILE A 119 2.18 13.74 -9.04
N LEU A 120 1.31 13.50 -8.05
CA LEU A 120 -0.01 12.91 -8.25
C LEU A 120 -0.87 13.79 -9.16
N ILE A 121 -0.94 15.10 -8.88
CA ILE A 121 -1.68 16.06 -9.72
C ILE A 121 -1.09 16.07 -11.14
N ASP A 122 0.23 16.15 -11.29
CA ASP A 122 0.92 16.15 -12.59
C ASP A 122 0.69 14.84 -13.37
N CYS A 123 0.67 13.70 -12.69
CA CYS A 123 0.28 12.42 -13.29
C CYS A 123 -1.19 12.43 -13.74
N LEU A 124 -2.11 12.84 -12.87
CA LEU A 124 -3.54 12.88 -13.16
C LEU A 124 -3.87 13.79 -14.35
N LEU A 125 -3.22 14.96 -14.44
CA LEU A 125 -3.41 15.93 -15.54
C LEU A 125 -2.88 15.42 -16.89
N ARG A 126 -1.88 14.54 -16.90
CA ARG A 126 -1.32 13.94 -18.13
C ARG A 126 -2.10 12.73 -18.64
N LEU A 127 -2.94 12.13 -17.80
CA LEU A 127 -3.74 10.97 -18.18
C LEU A 127 -4.96 11.41 -18.99
N LYS A 128 -5.10 10.87 -20.20
CA LYS A 128 -6.26 11.14 -21.05
C LYS A 128 -7.53 10.63 -20.38
N THR A 129 -8.58 11.45 -20.40
CA THR A 129 -9.91 11.06 -19.93
C THR A 129 -10.68 10.37 -21.04
N THR A 130 -11.30 9.24 -20.72
CA THR A 130 -12.23 8.56 -21.61
C THR A 130 -13.69 8.88 -21.25
N LYS A 131 -14.62 8.68 -22.19
CA LYS A 131 -16.05 8.79 -21.89
C LYS A 131 -16.50 7.74 -20.85
N ALA A 132 -15.81 6.61 -20.76
CA ALA A 132 -16.09 5.56 -19.78
C ALA A 132 -15.83 6.06 -18.35
N ASP A 133 -14.71 6.77 -18.12
CA ASP A 133 -14.37 7.34 -16.81
C ASP A 133 -15.45 8.31 -16.31
N LYS A 134 -15.97 9.17 -17.21
CA LYS A 134 -17.07 10.08 -16.88
C LYS A 134 -18.32 9.31 -16.47
N LYS A 135 -18.68 8.28 -17.23
CA LYS A 135 -19.86 7.45 -16.93
C LYS A 135 -19.71 6.74 -15.58
N GLU A 136 -18.52 6.21 -15.31
CA GLU A 136 -18.22 5.54 -14.05
C GLU A 136 -18.39 6.47 -12.85
N LEU A 137 -17.92 7.72 -12.92
CA LEU A 137 -18.12 8.70 -11.85
C LEU A 137 -19.61 8.92 -11.56
N ILE A 138 -20.38 9.09 -12.63
CA ILE A 138 -21.81 9.38 -12.53
C ILE A 138 -22.57 8.19 -11.95
N ASP A 139 -22.25 6.97 -12.38
CA ASP A 139 -22.87 5.77 -11.86
C ASP A 139 -22.48 5.53 -10.38
N HIS A 140 -21.24 5.84 -10.00
CA HIS A 140 -20.81 5.85 -8.60
C HIS A 140 -21.64 6.85 -7.76
N CYS A 141 -21.80 8.09 -8.23
CA CYS A 141 -22.61 9.10 -7.54
C CYS A 141 -24.09 8.70 -7.43
N LYS A 142 -24.68 8.10 -8.48
CA LYS A 142 -26.08 7.61 -8.41
C LYS A 142 -26.26 6.55 -7.34
N GLN A 143 -25.31 5.63 -7.21
CA GLN A 143 -25.35 4.59 -6.18
C GLN A 143 -25.13 5.18 -4.79
N GLN A 144 -24.15 6.07 -4.64
CA GLN A 144 -23.81 6.70 -3.36
C GLN A 144 -24.98 7.53 -2.79
N TYR A 145 -25.72 8.22 -3.65
CA TYR A 145 -26.85 9.08 -3.26
C TYR A 145 -28.22 8.45 -3.53
N GLN A 146 -28.29 7.12 -3.67
CA GLN A 146 -29.55 6.42 -3.84
C GLN A 146 -30.50 6.73 -2.67
N GLY A 147 -31.72 7.17 -2.99
CA GLY A 147 -32.71 7.59 -1.99
C GLY A 147 -32.61 9.05 -1.54
N ASN A 148 -31.55 9.79 -1.93
CA ASN A 148 -31.47 11.23 -1.70
C ASN A 148 -31.94 11.99 -2.96
N SER A 149 -33.22 12.33 -3.00
CA SER A 149 -33.84 13.01 -4.14
C SER A 149 -33.20 14.37 -4.47
N ALA A 150 -32.74 15.11 -3.46
CA ALA A 150 -32.10 16.41 -3.64
C ALA A 150 -30.75 16.27 -4.37
N GLU A 151 -29.90 15.34 -3.94
CA GLU A 151 -28.60 15.12 -4.58
C GLU A 151 -28.72 14.46 -5.96
N LEU A 152 -29.71 13.58 -6.15
CA LEU A 152 -30.02 13.04 -7.48
C LEU A 152 -30.54 14.13 -8.44
N SER A 153 -31.23 15.16 -7.94
CA SER A 153 -31.62 16.33 -8.73
C SER A 153 -30.41 17.18 -9.11
N ASN A 154 -29.53 17.49 -8.15
CA ASN A 154 -28.26 18.20 -8.42
C ASN A 154 -27.41 17.45 -9.45
N LEU A 155 -27.40 16.11 -9.40
CA LEU A 155 -26.67 15.27 -10.36
C LEU A 155 -27.26 15.35 -11.78
N ARG A 156 -28.58 15.43 -11.92
CA ARG A 156 -29.22 15.63 -13.24
C ARG A 156 -28.90 17.01 -13.80
N GLU A 157 -29.04 18.05 -12.98
CA GLU A 157 -28.68 19.42 -13.34
C GLU A 157 -27.21 19.51 -13.78
N PHE A 158 -26.30 18.84 -13.06
CA PHE A 158 -24.90 18.76 -13.45
C PHE A 158 -24.71 18.09 -14.81
N LEU A 159 -25.40 16.99 -15.09
CA LEU A 159 -25.27 16.30 -16.38
C LEU A 159 -25.74 17.14 -17.58
N GLU A 160 -26.69 18.05 -17.36
CA GLU A 160 -27.27 18.91 -18.40
C GLU A 160 -26.46 20.20 -18.58
N ASP A 161 -26.06 20.85 -17.48
CA ASP A 161 -25.52 22.22 -17.49
C ASP A 161 -24.01 22.33 -17.22
N TYR A 162 -23.31 21.21 -17.05
CA TYR A 162 -21.88 21.24 -16.75
C TYR A 162 -21.04 21.78 -17.91
N SER A 163 -20.18 22.75 -17.57
CA SER A 163 -19.07 23.20 -18.40
C SER A 163 -17.81 23.36 -17.53
N PRO A 164 -16.59 23.23 -18.11
CA PRO A 164 -15.35 23.43 -17.37
C PRO A 164 -15.26 24.79 -16.68
N GLU A 165 -15.84 25.84 -17.26
CA GLU A 165 -15.90 27.19 -16.68
C GLU A 165 -16.73 27.25 -15.39
N LYS A 166 -17.72 26.36 -15.25
CA LYS A 166 -18.56 26.24 -14.06
C LYS A 166 -18.00 25.27 -13.01
N ALA A 167 -16.83 24.64 -13.25
CA ALA A 167 -16.27 23.64 -12.33
C ALA A 167 -16.11 24.17 -10.90
N LEU A 168 -15.60 25.39 -10.76
CA LEU A 168 -15.45 26.05 -9.46
C LEU A 168 -16.79 26.31 -8.78
N TRP A 169 -17.82 26.67 -9.54
CA TRP A 169 -19.17 26.90 -9.01
C TRP A 169 -19.78 25.60 -8.48
N TRP A 170 -19.63 24.49 -9.19
CA TRP A 170 -20.07 23.17 -8.71
C TRP A 170 -19.30 22.70 -7.48
N TYR A 171 -18.02 23.08 -7.39
CA TYR A 171 -17.20 22.79 -6.22
C TYR A 171 -17.58 23.63 -4.99
N THR A 172 -18.01 24.87 -5.14
CA THR A 172 -18.38 25.72 -3.98
C THR A 172 -19.84 25.57 -3.58
N ARG A 173 -20.72 25.11 -4.48
CA ARG A 173 -22.12 24.79 -4.18
C ARG A 173 -22.21 23.54 -3.31
N GLU A 174 -23.09 23.57 -2.30
CA GLU A 174 -23.41 22.38 -1.52
C GLU A 174 -24.19 21.36 -2.39
N SER A 175 -23.44 20.43 -2.97
CA SER A 175 -23.95 19.39 -3.87
C SER A 175 -23.10 18.13 -3.78
N PHE A 176 -23.55 17.06 -4.45
CA PHE A 176 -22.80 15.83 -4.62
C PHE A 176 -21.35 16.09 -5.09
N PHE A 177 -21.12 17.10 -5.96
CA PHE A 177 -19.81 17.37 -6.52
C PHE A 177 -18.81 17.78 -5.44
N TYR A 178 -19.15 18.78 -4.63
CA TYR A 178 -18.38 19.21 -3.46
C TYR A 178 -18.19 18.06 -2.45
N LYS A 179 -19.28 17.36 -2.11
CA LYS A 179 -19.28 16.31 -1.08
C LYS A 179 -18.42 15.11 -1.48
N THR A 180 -18.61 14.58 -2.69
CA THR A 180 -17.85 13.43 -3.19
C THR A 180 -16.39 13.77 -3.39
N LEU A 181 -16.04 14.93 -3.96
CA LEU A 181 -14.64 15.30 -4.16
C LEU A 181 -13.91 15.50 -2.83
N ASN A 182 -14.51 16.22 -1.87
CA ASN A 182 -13.88 16.41 -0.55
C ASN A 182 -13.78 15.12 0.25
N ALA A 183 -14.77 14.23 0.15
CA ALA A 183 -14.67 12.90 0.75
C ALA A 183 -13.54 12.08 0.12
N ALA A 184 -13.40 12.12 -1.21
CA ALA A 184 -12.33 11.42 -1.92
C ALA A 184 -10.94 11.95 -1.55
N LEU A 185 -10.77 13.28 -1.44
CA LEU A 185 -9.51 13.90 -1.00
C LEU A 185 -9.17 13.53 0.45
N ARG A 186 -10.16 13.57 1.36
CA ARG A 186 -9.98 13.25 2.79
C ARG A 186 -9.62 11.78 3.01
N ASN A 187 -10.29 10.90 2.28
CA ASN A 187 -10.10 9.44 2.38
C ASN A 187 -9.02 8.92 1.42
N GLN A 188 -8.37 9.81 0.66
CA GLN A 188 -7.32 9.46 -0.31
C GLN A 188 -7.79 8.42 -1.35
N ASN A 189 -9.05 8.53 -1.78
CA ASN A 189 -9.59 7.66 -2.80
C ASN A 189 -9.09 8.10 -4.19
N ILE A 190 -7.89 7.61 -4.54
CA ILE A 190 -7.22 7.94 -5.81
C ILE A 190 -8.10 7.61 -7.02
N HIS A 191 -8.87 6.51 -6.95
CA HIS A 191 -9.76 6.12 -8.04
C HIS A 191 -10.83 7.18 -8.31
N ILE A 192 -11.53 7.66 -7.27
CA ILE A 192 -12.53 8.72 -7.42
C ILE A 192 -11.87 10.03 -7.89
N ILE A 193 -10.74 10.42 -7.29
CA ILE A 193 -10.00 11.63 -7.72
C ILE A 193 -9.63 11.53 -9.22
N PHE A 194 -9.19 10.35 -9.66
CA PHE A 194 -8.91 10.09 -11.07
C PHE A 194 -10.15 10.26 -11.94
N LEU A 195 -11.32 9.76 -11.53
CA LEU A 195 -12.55 9.93 -12.30
C LEU A 195 -12.99 11.41 -12.40
N PHE A 196 -12.76 12.22 -11.36
CA PHE A 196 -13.05 13.66 -11.37
C PHE A 196 -12.25 14.44 -12.42
N ARG A 197 -11.08 13.97 -12.83
CA ARG A 197 -10.25 14.63 -13.87
C ARG A 197 -10.97 14.82 -15.20
N GLY A 198 -12.05 14.07 -15.42
CA GLY A 198 -12.83 14.14 -16.66
C GLY A 198 -13.73 15.34 -16.77
N PHE A 199 -13.95 16.08 -15.69
CA PHE A 199 -14.82 17.24 -15.62
C PHE A 199 -13.94 18.46 -15.37
#